data_AF-A0A5N8Z7J2-F1
#
_entry.id   AF-A0A5N8Z7J2-F1
#
_cell.length_a   1.000
_cell.length_b   1.000
_cell.length_c   1.000
_cell.angle_alpha   90.00
_cell.angle_beta   90.00
_cell.angle_gamma   90.00
#
_symmetry.space_group_name_H-M   'P 1'
#
loop_
_entity.id
_entity.type
_entity.pdbx_description
1 polymer ?
#
loop_
_entity_poly.entity_id
_entity_poly.type
_entity_poly.pdbx_seq_one_letter_code
_entity_poly.pdbx_strand_id
1 'polypeptide(L)'
;MSKQNIEIVFLGTGTSEGIPRVSCLTNDSNCKVCNDAIKPNSKNRRLNTSLLVKINKQTLQKNIIIDAGKFFYQSAINLFPKHNVKTIDAVILTHAHQDAAGGFDDLRDWTNNTQSSIPIYLRKEDLDVVSRTFYYLVDTSKITSGGTVAKLDFNIINQDKINIFGKDFLPLKVNHGKSYYANGYRIGDFSYISDCSFIPDETMKKIKGSKILVLDALRKGKKHKSHFTLEEAIEKTLELKPHKAYFTDACHDIDHHEVNEFLKAVSIKTNIKMELAYDGLSILI
;
A
#
# COMPACT_ATOMS: atom_id res chain seq x y z
N MET A 1 22.94 -21.71 0.33
CA MET A 1 22.11 -20.72 1.05
C MET A 1 20.65 -21.10 0.85
N SER A 2 19.85 -21.24 1.91
CA SER A 2 18.42 -21.59 1.78
C SER A 2 17.66 -20.46 1.07
N LYS A 3 16.87 -20.82 0.05
CA LYS A 3 16.10 -19.86 -0.75
C LYS A 3 15.04 -19.21 0.16
N GLN A 4 15.09 -17.89 0.30
CA GLN A 4 14.03 -17.12 0.96
C GLN A 4 12.95 -16.82 -0.08
N ASN A 5 11.69 -17.12 0.25
CA ASN A 5 10.55 -16.78 -0.58
C ASN A 5 9.85 -15.57 0.03
N ILE A 6 9.50 -14.58 -0.80
CA ILE A 6 8.72 -13.43 -0.37
C ILE A 6 7.31 -13.56 -0.97
N GLU A 7 6.30 -13.51 -0.12
CA GLU A 7 4.89 -13.41 -0.53
C GLU A 7 4.42 -11.98 -0.30
N ILE A 8 3.81 -11.37 -1.31
CA ILE A 8 3.18 -10.05 -1.22
C ILE A 8 1.68 -10.26 -1.25
N VAL A 9 0.97 -9.71 -0.27
CA VAL A 9 -0.49 -9.71 -0.19
C VAL A 9 -0.98 -8.27 -0.21
N PHE A 10 -1.91 -7.96 -1.12
CA PHE A 10 -2.53 -6.65 -1.21
C PHE A 10 -3.60 -6.54 -0.13
N LEU A 11 -3.34 -5.77 0.93
CA LEU A 11 -4.27 -5.59 2.04
C LEU A 11 -5.41 -4.63 1.70
N GLY A 12 -5.14 -3.69 0.79
CA GLY A 12 -6.11 -2.80 0.18
C GLY A 12 -5.57 -2.27 -1.15
N THR A 13 -6.45 -1.89 -2.07
CA THR A 13 -6.09 -1.39 -3.41
C THR A 13 -6.85 -0.14 -3.86
N GLY A 14 -7.49 0.54 -2.91
CA GLY A 14 -8.38 1.66 -3.15
C GLY A 14 -7.82 2.98 -2.63
N THR A 15 -8.36 4.05 -3.22
CA THR A 15 -8.07 5.44 -2.86
C THR A 15 -8.36 5.77 -1.39
N SER A 16 -7.95 6.96 -0.96
CA SER A 16 -8.17 7.52 0.37
C SER A 16 -9.59 7.35 0.93
N GLU A 17 -10.64 7.43 0.11
CA GLU A 17 -12.03 7.27 0.54
C GLU A 17 -12.48 5.81 0.69
N GLY A 18 -11.74 4.86 0.10
CA GLY A 18 -12.17 3.47 -0.07
C GLY A 18 -13.33 3.33 -1.04
N ILE A 19 -13.64 2.09 -1.39
CA ILE A 19 -14.74 1.72 -2.27
C ILE A 19 -15.55 0.59 -1.60
N PRO A 20 -16.87 0.75 -1.41
CA PRO A 20 -17.74 1.81 -1.95
C PRO A 20 -17.59 3.18 -1.26
N ARG A 21 -17.89 4.25 -2.01
CA ARG A 21 -18.13 5.58 -1.43
C ARG A 21 -19.52 5.62 -0.78
N VAL A 22 -19.61 6.03 0.48
CA VAL A 22 -20.90 6.18 1.20
C VAL A 22 -21.85 7.09 0.44
N SER A 23 -21.37 8.22 -0.07
CA SER A 23 -22.21 9.17 -0.81
C SER A 23 -22.86 8.55 -2.05
N CYS A 24 -22.19 7.64 -2.76
CA CYS A 24 -22.78 6.93 -3.90
C CYS A 24 -23.88 5.95 -3.54
N LEU A 25 -23.89 5.44 -2.31
CA LEU A 25 -24.90 4.50 -1.83
C LEU A 25 -26.11 5.21 -1.22
N THR A 26 -25.94 6.48 -0.82
CA THR A 26 -26.98 7.26 -0.14
C THR A 26 -27.56 8.38 -1.01
N ASN A 27 -26.96 8.68 -2.17
CA ASN A 27 -27.49 9.59 -3.17
C ASN A 27 -28.06 8.84 -4.39
N ASP A 28 -28.69 9.59 -5.31
CA ASP A 28 -29.29 9.03 -6.52
C ASP A 28 -28.27 8.75 -7.67
N SER A 29 -26.97 8.63 -7.37
CA SER A 29 -25.93 8.51 -8.41
C SER A 29 -25.98 7.20 -9.21
N ASN A 30 -26.65 6.16 -8.71
CA ASN A 30 -26.70 4.82 -9.32
C ASN A 30 -25.31 4.29 -9.74
N CYS A 31 -24.27 4.63 -8.97
CA CYS A 31 -22.88 4.27 -9.29
C CYS A 31 -22.70 2.74 -9.33
N LYS A 32 -22.46 2.19 -10.52
CA LYS A 32 -22.31 0.74 -10.74
C LYS A 32 -21.22 0.11 -9.87
N VAL A 33 -20.05 0.76 -9.79
CA VAL A 33 -18.89 0.26 -9.02
C VAL A 33 -19.19 0.24 -7.52
N CYS A 34 -19.74 1.31 -6.96
CA CYS A 34 -20.09 1.34 -5.53
C CYS A 34 -21.22 0.34 -5.20
N ASN A 35 -22.24 0.24 -6.04
CA ASN A 35 -23.33 -0.72 -5.85
C ASN A 35 -22.89 -2.18 -5.99
N ASP A 36 -21.83 -2.45 -6.76
CA ASP A 36 -21.23 -3.77 -6.80
C ASP A 36 -20.34 -4.04 -5.57
N ALA A 37 -19.58 -3.03 -5.13
CA ALA A 37 -18.62 -3.13 -4.04
C ALA A 37 -19.22 -3.45 -2.65
N ILE A 38 -20.54 -3.28 -2.44
CA ILE A 38 -21.21 -3.72 -1.20
C ILE A 38 -21.32 -5.24 -1.12
N LYS A 39 -21.25 -5.95 -2.25
CA LYS A 39 -21.39 -7.41 -2.28
C LYS A 39 -20.16 -8.06 -1.64
N PRO A 40 -20.34 -9.11 -0.82
CA PRO A 40 -19.21 -9.88 -0.30
C PRO A 40 -18.30 -10.36 -1.43
N ASN A 41 -16.99 -10.26 -1.23
CA ASN A 41 -15.95 -10.67 -2.17
C ASN A 41 -15.96 -9.96 -3.55
N SER A 42 -16.72 -8.88 -3.72
CA SER A 42 -16.57 -8.05 -4.93
C SER A 42 -15.14 -7.50 -5.02
N LYS A 43 -14.50 -7.63 -6.18
CA LYS A 43 -13.19 -7.02 -6.46
C LYS A 43 -13.26 -5.50 -6.68
N ASN A 44 -14.48 -4.96 -6.77
CA ASN A 44 -14.72 -3.52 -6.73
C ASN A 44 -14.73 -2.99 -5.29
N ARG A 45 -14.83 -3.85 -4.26
CA ARG A 45 -14.59 -3.44 -2.88
C ARG A 45 -13.09 -3.26 -2.66
N ARG A 46 -12.70 -2.06 -2.24
CA ARG A 46 -11.29 -1.67 -2.10
C ARG A 46 -11.06 -0.87 -0.84
N LEU A 47 -10.25 -1.40 0.05
CA LEU A 47 -9.74 -0.72 1.24
C LEU A 47 -8.52 0.14 0.88
N ASN A 48 -8.03 0.96 1.82
CA ASN A 48 -6.94 1.88 1.54
C ASN A 48 -5.70 1.09 1.16
N THR A 49 -5.01 1.60 0.15
CA THR A 49 -3.82 0.96 -0.42
C THR A 49 -2.81 0.58 0.68
N SER A 50 -2.47 -0.72 0.74
CA SER A 50 -1.58 -1.28 1.76
C SER A 50 -1.07 -2.66 1.31
N LEU A 51 0.15 -3.03 1.70
CA LEU A 51 0.73 -4.34 1.44
C LEU A 51 1.14 -5.06 2.72
N LEU A 52 1.01 -6.38 2.70
CA LEU A 52 1.70 -7.28 3.59
C LEU A 52 2.82 -7.98 2.80
N VAL A 53 4.05 -7.81 3.28
CA VAL A 53 5.26 -8.47 2.78
C VAL A 53 5.65 -9.56 3.77
N LYS A 54 5.48 -10.82 3.38
CA LYS A 54 5.86 -11.98 4.18
C LYS A 54 7.20 -12.52 3.71
N ILE A 55 8.21 -12.44 4.57
CA ILE A 55 9.52 -13.05 4.32
C ILE A 55 9.55 -14.42 5.00
N ASN A 56 9.59 -15.48 4.20
CA ASN A 56 9.63 -16.86 4.68
C ASN A 56 11.05 -17.43 4.56
N LYS A 57 11.59 -17.91 5.69
CA LYS A 57 12.87 -18.63 5.76
C LYS A 57 12.73 -19.86 6.66
N GLN A 58 12.68 -21.05 6.04
CA GLN A 58 12.45 -22.31 6.76
C GLN A 58 11.16 -22.23 7.60
N THR A 59 11.26 -22.29 8.93
CA THR A 59 10.13 -22.22 9.87
C THR A 59 9.84 -20.80 10.35
N LEU A 60 10.67 -19.81 9.99
CA LEU A 60 10.50 -18.42 10.40
C LEU A 60 9.75 -17.63 9.31
N GLN A 61 8.64 -17.01 9.72
CA GLN A 61 7.87 -16.05 8.94
C GLN A 61 8.01 -14.67 9.58
N LYS A 62 8.35 -13.66 8.78
CA LYS A 62 8.37 -12.24 9.19
C LYS A 62 7.37 -11.46 8.37
N ASN A 63 6.51 -10.70 9.04
CA ASN A 63 5.41 -9.95 8.41
C ASN A 63 5.71 -8.46 8.50
N ILE A 64 5.91 -7.83 7.34
CA ILE A 64 6.15 -6.40 7.22
C ILE A 64 4.94 -5.79 6.54
N ILE A 65 4.39 -4.73 7.12
CA ILE A 65 3.29 -3.98 6.53
C ILE A 65 3.87 -2.75 5.83
N ILE A 66 3.41 -2.47 4.60
CA ILE A 66 3.60 -1.17 3.97
C ILE A 66 2.27 -0.44 4.08
N ASP A 67 2.26 0.65 4.84
CA ASP A 67 1.11 1.46 5.22
C ASP A 67 0.06 0.76 6.08
N ALA A 68 -0.33 1.41 7.18
CA ALA A 68 -1.44 1.03 8.05
C ALA A 68 -2.45 2.18 8.09
N GLY A 69 -3.22 2.29 7.01
CA GLY A 69 -4.27 3.29 6.83
C GLY A 69 -5.49 3.10 7.73
N LYS A 70 -6.45 4.03 7.68
CA LYS A 70 -7.71 3.96 8.46
C LYS A 70 -8.58 2.72 8.21
N PHE A 71 -8.31 1.93 7.17
CA PHE A 71 -8.97 0.65 6.92
C PHE A 71 -8.12 -0.57 7.34
N PHE A 72 -6.97 -0.36 7.98
CA PHE A 72 -6.05 -1.42 8.39
C PHE A 72 -6.72 -2.49 9.24
N TYR A 73 -7.48 -2.12 10.27
CA TYR A 73 -8.21 -3.09 11.10
C TYR A 73 -9.09 -4.01 10.25
N GLN A 74 -9.84 -3.44 9.30
CA GLN A 74 -10.70 -4.22 8.40
C GLN A 74 -9.90 -5.16 7.49
N SER A 75 -8.76 -4.72 6.95
CA SER A 75 -7.87 -5.59 6.19
C SER A 75 -7.32 -6.72 7.05
N ALA A 76 -6.87 -6.41 8.27
CA ALA A 76 -6.25 -7.35 9.18
C ALA A 76 -7.21 -8.49 9.59
N ILE A 77 -8.42 -8.16 10.07
CA ILE A 77 -9.39 -9.19 10.49
C ILE A 77 -9.81 -10.11 9.33
N ASN A 78 -9.78 -9.62 8.09
CA ASN A 78 -10.22 -10.36 6.92
C ASN A 78 -9.11 -11.20 6.27
N LEU A 79 -7.86 -10.74 6.33
CA LEU A 79 -6.75 -11.33 5.58
C LEU A 79 -5.71 -12.01 6.48
N PHE A 80 -5.43 -11.50 7.68
CA PHE A 80 -4.36 -12.07 8.52
C PHE A 80 -4.62 -13.52 8.94
N PRO A 81 -5.86 -13.92 9.32
CA PRO A 81 -6.15 -15.34 9.57
C PRO A 81 -5.92 -16.23 8.34
N LYS A 82 -6.27 -15.74 7.14
CA LYS A 82 -6.11 -16.50 5.88
C LYS A 82 -4.64 -16.68 5.48
N HIS A 83 -3.79 -15.70 5.81
CA HIS A 83 -2.36 -15.72 5.51
C HIS A 83 -1.48 -16.16 6.70
N ASN A 84 -2.10 -16.64 7.79
CA ASN A 84 -1.42 -17.06 9.03
C ASN A 84 -0.46 -16.00 9.58
N VAL A 85 -0.89 -14.74 9.58
CA VAL A 85 -0.14 -13.61 10.14
C VAL A 85 -0.47 -13.52 11.62
N LYS A 86 0.54 -13.79 12.46
CA LYS A 86 0.40 -13.77 13.91
C LYS A 86 0.99 -12.49 14.52
N THR A 87 2.16 -12.09 14.05
CA THR A 87 2.90 -10.91 14.51
C THR A 87 3.04 -9.89 13.40
N ILE A 88 3.22 -8.63 13.76
CA ILE A 88 3.63 -7.56 12.85
C ILE A 88 5.07 -7.21 13.19
N ASP A 89 6.02 -7.65 12.37
CA ASP A 89 7.43 -7.51 12.68
C ASP A 89 8.00 -6.14 12.29
N ALA A 90 7.35 -5.42 11.38
CA ALA A 90 7.63 -4.03 11.07
C ALA A 90 6.46 -3.39 10.31
N VAL A 91 6.35 -2.06 10.41
CA VAL A 91 5.54 -1.25 9.48
C VAL A 91 6.46 -0.26 8.79
N ILE A 92 6.30 -0.07 7.50
CA ILE A 92 6.99 0.94 6.70
C ILE A 92 5.94 1.88 6.14
N LEU A 93 6.13 3.18 6.34
CA LEU A 93 5.20 4.19 5.87
C LEU A 93 5.68 4.80 4.54
N THR A 94 4.79 4.91 3.56
CA THR A 94 5.03 5.61 2.30
C THR A 94 4.94 7.12 2.51
N HIS A 95 3.93 7.57 3.25
CA HIS A 95 3.66 8.96 3.59
C HIS A 95 2.61 9.09 4.72
N ALA A 96 2.44 10.27 5.29
CA ALA A 96 1.62 10.48 6.49
C ALA A 96 0.15 10.90 6.26
N HIS A 97 -0.47 10.65 5.10
CA HIS A 97 -1.92 10.83 4.97
C HIS A 97 -2.69 9.72 5.72
N GLN A 98 -3.97 9.97 6.02
CA GLN A 98 -4.78 9.10 6.87
C GLN A 98 -5.10 7.73 6.27
N ASP A 99 -5.10 7.65 4.96
CA ASP A 99 -5.19 6.40 4.21
C ASP A 99 -3.91 5.57 4.23
N ALA A 100 -2.78 6.14 4.65
CA ALA A 100 -1.52 5.41 4.85
C ALA A 100 -1.17 5.20 6.34
N ALA A 101 -1.54 6.12 7.23
CA ALA A 101 -1.17 6.10 8.65
C ALA A 101 -2.36 6.05 9.63
N GLY A 102 -3.60 6.18 9.14
CA GLY A 102 -4.80 6.37 9.96
C GLY A 102 -5.11 5.23 10.95
N GLY A 103 -4.59 4.03 10.69
CA GLY A 103 -4.80 2.82 11.48
C GLY A 103 -3.67 2.54 12.47
N PHE A 104 -2.78 3.50 12.75
CA PHE A 104 -1.69 3.28 13.71
C PHE A 104 -2.20 2.93 15.11
N ASP A 105 -3.35 3.47 15.52
CA ASP A 105 -3.93 3.11 16.82
C ASP A 105 -4.46 1.66 16.85
N ASP A 106 -4.91 1.11 15.71
CA ASP A 106 -5.39 -0.27 15.61
C ASP A 106 -4.26 -1.29 15.89
N LEU A 107 -2.99 -0.90 15.71
CA LEU A 107 -1.83 -1.73 16.05
C LEU A 107 -1.74 -2.08 17.55
N ARG A 108 -2.50 -1.37 18.40
CA ARG A 108 -2.55 -1.62 19.85
C ARG A 108 -2.94 -3.04 20.20
N ASP A 109 -3.78 -3.70 19.40
CA ASP A 109 -4.21 -5.06 19.70
C ASP A 109 -3.01 -6.02 19.72
N TRP A 110 -2.09 -5.87 18.75
CA TRP A 110 -0.84 -6.61 18.73
C TRP A 110 0.07 -6.26 19.90
N THR A 111 0.27 -4.97 20.21
CA THR A 111 1.23 -4.57 21.26
C THR A 111 0.72 -4.78 22.69
N ASN A 112 -0.59 -5.00 22.84
CA ASN A 112 -1.21 -5.31 24.12
C ASN A 112 -1.32 -6.82 24.34
N ASN A 113 -1.56 -7.60 23.27
CA ASN A 113 -1.93 -9.01 23.41
C ASN A 113 -0.94 -10.01 22.78
N THR A 114 -0.05 -9.56 21.88
CA THR A 114 0.77 -10.48 21.05
C THR A 114 2.28 -10.22 21.12
N GLN A 115 2.71 -8.97 21.16
CA GLN A 115 4.12 -8.58 21.11
C GLN A 115 4.39 -7.33 21.94
N SER A 116 5.65 -7.06 22.27
CA SER A 116 6.01 -5.95 23.16
C SER A 116 5.88 -4.57 22.52
N SER A 117 6.27 -4.47 21.25
CA SER A 117 6.24 -3.25 20.44
C SER A 117 6.26 -3.58 18.95
N ILE A 118 6.03 -2.58 18.10
CA ILE A 118 6.15 -2.68 16.65
C ILE A 118 7.08 -1.56 16.15
N PRO A 119 8.16 -1.88 15.42
CA PRO A 119 8.99 -0.86 14.79
C PRO A 119 8.28 -0.27 13.57
N ILE A 120 8.21 1.06 13.53
CA ILE A 120 7.65 1.86 12.44
C ILE A 120 8.78 2.60 11.72
N TYR A 121 8.94 2.37 10.43
CA TYR A 121 9.94 3.05 9.59
C TYR A 121 9.24 4.13 8.77
N LEU A 122 9.67 5.39 8.91
CA LEU A 122 9.05 6.53 8.24
C LEU A 122 10.06 7.66 8.02
N ARG A 123 9.71 8.61 7.14
CA ARG A 123 10.54 9.81 6.93
C ARG A 123 10.41 10.76 8.11
N LYS A 124 11.37 11.67 8.25
CA LYS A 124 11.34 12.66 9.35
C LYS A 124 10.10 13.55 9.27
N GLU A 125 9.77 14.01 8.08
CA GLU A 125 8.62 14.87 7.80
C GLU A 125 7.30 14.14 8.08
N ASP A 126 7.24 12.82 7.85
CA ASP A 126 6.09 12.00 8.23
C ASP A 126 5.97 11.87 9.74
N LEU A 127 7.07 11.68 10.45
CA LEU A 127 7.05 11.63 11.92
C LEU A 127 6.54 12.95 12.50
N ASP A 128 6.86 14.09 11.90
CA ASP A 128 6.35 15.38 12.34
C ASP A 128 4.82 15.50 12.15
N VAL A 129 4.26 14.90 11.10
CA VAL A 129 2.79 14.79 10.93
C VAL A 129 2.21 13.81 11.96
N VAL A 130 2.76 12.60 12.07
CA VAL A 130 2.32 11.56 13.01
C VAL A 130 2.36 12.07 14.47
N SER A 131 3.38 12.83 14.86
CA SER A 131 3.50 13.39 16.21
C SER A 131 2.41 14.42 16.56
N ARG A 132 1.81 15.05 15.55
CA ARG A 132 0.67 15.98 15.74
C ARG A 132 -0.66 15.23 15.75
N THR A 133 -0.82 14.25 14.87
CA THR A 133 -2.08 13.50 14.71
C THR A 133 -2.25 12.43 15.79
N PHE A 134 -1.19 11.67 16.06
CA PHE A 134 -1.14 10.55 17.01
C PHE A 134 -0.18 10.87 18.15
N TYR A 135 -0.29 12.07 18.72
CA TYR A 135 0.63 12.57 19.75
C TYR A 135 0.79 11.59 20.92
N TYR A 136 -0.26 10.86 21.28
CA TYR A 136 -0.28 9.89 22.39
C TYR A 136 0.39 8.55 22.05
N LEU A 137 0.59 8.23 20.75
CA LEU A 137 1.36 7.07 20.30
C LEU A 137 2.86 7.37 20.26
N VAL A 138 3.22 8.64 20.02
CA VAL A 138 4.62 9.09 19.98
C VAL A 138 5.13 9.45 21.37
N ASP A 139 4.34 10.17 22.14
CA ASP A 139 4.66 10.63 23.50
C ASP A 139 3.65 10.03 24.48
N THR A 140 3.98 8.83 24.95
CA THR A 140 3.13 8.05 25.85
C THR A 140 3.01 8.67 27.26
N SER A 141 3.81 9.68 27.59
CA SER A 141 3.65 10.44 28.85
C SER A 141 2.34 11.24 28.90
N LYS A 142 1.72 11.48 27.73
CA LYS A 142 0.45 12.21 27.59
C LYS A 142 -0.79 11.35 27.78
N ILE A 143 -0.63 10.08 28.15
CA ILE A 143 -1.75 9.14 28.33
C ILE A 143 -2.42 9.35 29.69
N THR A 144 -3.74 9.39 29.71
CA THR A 144 -4.53 9.42 30.95
C THR A 144 -4.44 8.09 31.70
N SER A 145 -4.45 8.13 33.03
CA SER A 145 -4.36 6.93 33.87
C SER A 145 -5.43 5.90 33.48
N GLY A 146 -5.02 4.70 33.08
CA GLY A 146 -5.89 3.56 32.75
C GLY A 146 -6.04 3.24 31.25
N GLY A 147 -5.55 4.11 30.35
CA GLY A 147 -5.54 3.81 28.91
C GLY A 147 -4.37 2.92 28.49
N THR A 148 -4.63 1.85 27.74
CA THR A 148 -3.58 1.15 26.97
C THR A 148 -3.52 1.74 25.57
N VAL A 149 -2.33 1.95 25.01
CA VAL A 149 -2.13 2.47 23.64
C VAL A 149 -1.14 1.59 22.89
N ALA A 150 -1.08 1.76 21.56
CA ALA A 150 -0.10 1.05 20.76
C ALA A 150 1.33 1.42 21.19
N LYS A 151 2.21 0.42 21.36
CA LYS A 151 3.62 0.60 21.70
C LYS A 151 4.45 0.58 20.42
N LEU A 152 4.72 1.76 19.87
CA LEU A 152 5.34 1.91 18.55
C LEU A 152 6.75 2.48 18.68
N ASP A 153 7.72 1.84 18.03
CA ASP A 153 9.12 2.28 18.02
C ASP A 153 9.39 3.00 16.69
N PHE A 154 9.41 4.33 16.69
CA PHE A 154 9.59 5.12 15.46
C PHE A 154 11.06 5.21 15.03
N ASN A 155 11.33 4.81 13.79
CA ASN A 155 12.65 4.74 13.18
C ASN A 155 12.69 5.64 11.94
N ILE A 156 13.57 6.65 11.94
CA ILE A 156 13.72 7.57 10.80
C ILE A 156 14.49 6.88 9.66
N ILE A 157 13.91 6.93 8.47
CA ILE A 157 14.56 6.51 7.23
C ILE A 157 15.55 7.60 6.80
N ASN A 158 16.83 7.41 7.13
CA ASN A 158 17.93 8.35 6.79
C ASN A 158 18.98 7.77 5.84
N GLN A 159 18.77 6.54 5.36
CA GLN A 159 19.68 5.82 4.47
C GLN A 159 19.05 5.65 3.09
N ASP A 160 19.90 5.37 2.10
CA ASP A 160 19.46 5.00 0.75
C ASP A 160 18.65 3.70 0.72
N LYS A 161 18.72 2.87 1.77
CA LYS A 161 17.97 1.62 1.94
C LYS A 161 17.74 1.30 3.41
N ILE A 162 16.70 0.52 3.71
CA ILE A 162 16.40 0.00 5.05
C ILE A 162 16.56 -1.52 4.99
N ASN A 163 17.38 -2.11 5.87
CA ASN A 163 17.48 -3.56 5.97
C ASN A 163 16.53 -4.08 7.06
N ILE A 164 15.52 -4.84 6.66
CA ILE A 164 14.54 -5.45 7.56
C ILE A 164 14.59 -6.96 7.36
N PHE A 165 15.04 -7.68 8.40
CA PHE A 165 15.22 -9.14 8.40
C PHE A 165 16.06 -9.68 7.21
N GLY A 166 17.11 -8.95 6.83
CA GLY A 166 18.00 -9.34 5.74
C GLY A 166 17.49 -9.02 4.34
N LYS A 167 16.42 -8.23 4.21
CA LYS A 167 15.93 -7.70 2.94
C LYS A 167 16.09 -6.19 2.89
N ASP A 168 16.64 -5.70 1.79
CA ASP A 168 16.78 -4.28 1.52
C ASP A 168 15.47 -3.74 0.94
N PHE A 169 14.89 -2.77 1.63
CA PHE A 169 13.79 -1.93 1.15
C PHE A 169 14.41 -0.62 0.69
N LEU A 170 14.44 -0.42 -0.62
CA LEU A 170 14.98 0.78 -1.26
C LEU A 170 13.85 1.81 -1.42
N PRO A 171 13.89 2.98 -0.75
CA PRO A 171 12.90 4.02 -0.96
C PRO A 171 12.93 4.57 -2.40
N LEU A 172 11.74 4.73 -2.97
CA LEU A 172 11.49 5.27 -4.29
C LEU A 172 10.76 6.61 -4.13
N LYS A 173 11.51 7.70 -4.04
CA LYS A 173 10.95 9.04 -3.87
C LYS A 173 10.14 9.45 -5.10
N VAL A 174 8.85 9.73 -4.91
CA VAL A 174 7.93 10.14 -5.98
C VAL A 174 7.15 11.39 -5.57
N ASN A 175 6.71 12.18 -6.55
CA ASN A 175 5.88 13.34 -6.28
C ASN A 175 4.43 12.90 -6.11
N HIS A 176 3.81 13.29 -5.00
CA HIS A 176 2.41 13.09 -4.70
C HIS A 176 1.74 14.47 -4.57
N GLY A 177 1.61 15.15 -5.72
CA GLY A 177 1.25 16.56 -5.80
C GLY A 177 2.45 17.48 -6.08
N LYS A 178 2.22 18.79 -6.12
CA LYS A 178 3.23 19.79 -6.52
C LYS A 178 4.36 19.98 -5.50
N SER A 179 4.03 19.93 -4.20
CA SER A 179 4.94 20.26 -3.10
C SER A 179 4.93 19.21 -2.01
N TYR A 180 4.57 17.98 -2.37
CA TYR A 180 4.52 16.86 -1.45
C TYR A 180 5.07 15.63 -2.18
N TYR A 181 5.78 14.79 -1.43
CA TYR A 181 6.35 13.57 -1.96
C TYR A 181 5.89 12.39 -1.11
N ALA A 182 5.84 11.22 -1.71
CA ALA A 182 5.68 9.94 -1.04
C ALA A 182 6.90 9.06 -1.34
N ASN A 183 7.12 8.02 -0.54
CA ASN A 183 8.03 6.95 -0.90
C ASN A 183 7.22 5.77 -1.42
N GLY A 184 7.55 5.29 -2.61
CA GLY A 184 7.40 3.87 -2.91
C GLY A 184 8.55 3.07 -2.31
N TYR A 185 8.54 1.75 -2.49
CA TYR A 185 9.61 0.87 -2.05
C TYR A 185 9.94 -0.20 -3.08
N ARG A 186 11.22 -0.46 -3.30
CA ARG A 186 11.72 -1.60 -4.08
C ARG A 186 12.34 -2.66 -3.17
N ILE A 187 11.99 -3.91 -3.41
CA ILE A 187 12.46 -5.10 -2.70
C ILE A 187 12.91 -6.12 -3.75
N GLY A 188 14.22 -6.25 -3.97
CA GLY A 188 14.75 -7.09 -5.05
C GLY A 188 14.23 -6.66 -6.42
N ASP A 189 13.48 -7.54 -7.10
CA ASP A 189 12.92 -7.30 -8.43
C ASP A 189 11.45 -6.80 -8.40
N PHE A 190 10.93 -6.43 -7.23
CA PHE A 190 9.59 -5.90 -7.03
C PHE A 190 9.64 -4.42 -6.64
N SER A 191 8.87 -3.57 -7.32
CA SER A 191 8.69 -2.15 -6.96
C SER A 191 7.23 -1.84 -6.67
N TYR A 192 6.96 -1.07 -5.62
CA TYR A 192 5.62 -0.66 -5.22
C TYR A 192 5.54 0.85 -5.01
N ILE A 193 4.60 1.51 -5.69
CA ILE A 193 4.34 2.95 -5.63
C ILE A 193 2.81 3.16 -5.65
N SER A 194 2.22 3.52 -4.52
CA SER A 194 0.76 3.66 -4.36
C SER A 194 0.20 5.04 -4.67
N ASP A 195 0.95 6.09 -4.34
CA ASP A 195 0.50 7.48 -4.38
C ASP A 195 1.50 8.32 -5.17
N CYS A 196 1.19 8.60 -6.44
CA CYS A 196 2.16 9.21 -7.34
C CYS A 196 1.52 9.96 -8.50
N SER A 197 1.84 11.26 -8.58
CA SER A 197 1.56 12.11 -9.76
C SER A 197 2.72 12.22 -10.75
N PHE A 198 3.95 11.95 -10.31
CA PHE A 198 5.15 12.04 -11.13
C PHE A 198 6.32 11.27 -10.51
N ILE A 199 7.05 10.54 -11.35
CA ILE A 199 8.25 9.78 -10.95
C ILE A 199 9.48 10.52 -11.48
N PRO A 200 10.35 11.08 -10.62
CA PRO A 200 11.61 11.69 -11.05
C PRO A 200 12.54 10.71 -11.77
N ASP A 201 13.37 11.20 -12.68
CA ASP A 201 14.30 10.37 -13.48
C ASP A 201 15.23 9.52 -12.62
N GLU A 202 15.69 10.05 -11.49
CA GLU A 202 16.51 9.30 -10.52
C GLU A 202 15.76 8.09 -9.94
N THR A 203 14.46 8.23 -9.71
CA THR A 203 13.59 7.15 -9.22
C THR A 203 13.24 6.19 -10.36
N MET A 204 13.02 6.67 -11.58
CA MET A 204 12.86 5.82 -12.77
C MET A 204 14.07 4.89 -12.97
N LYS A 205 15.29 5.41 -12.79
CA LYS A 205 16.52 4.60 -12.83
C LYS A 205 16.53 3.49 -11.76
N LYS A 206 16.05 3.78 -10.55
CA LYS A 206 15.92 2.81 -9.46
C LYS A 206 14.84 1.76 -9.71
N ILE A 207 13.78 2.07 -10.45
CA ILE A 207 12.71 1.12 -10.79
C ILE A 207 13.09 0.22 -11.96
N LYS A 208 13.91 0.72 -12.90
CA LYS A 208 14.31 -0.03 -14.09
C LYS A 208 14.86 -1.42 -13.72
N GLY A 209 14.42 -2.44 -14.47
CA GLY A 209 14.79 -3.83 -14.23
C GLY A 209 13.93 -4.56 -13.19
N SER A 210 12.94 -3.92 -12.56
CA SER A 210 11.94 -4.65 -11.77
C SER A 210 11.15 -5.62 -12.65
N LYS A 211 11.00 -6.87 -12.19
CA LYS A 211 10.14 -7.87 -12.83
C LYS A 211 8.67 -7.57 -12.57
N ILE A 212 8.34 -7.10 -11.38
CA ILE A 212 6.99 -6.72 -10.99
C ILE A 212 6.97 -5.26 -10.56
N LEU A 213 6.06 -4.49 -11.15
CA LEU A 213 5.77 -3.11 -10.79
C LEU A 213 4.35 -3.01 -10.25
N VAL A 214 4.16 -2.38 -9.10
CA VAL A 214 2.85 -1.91 -8.65
C VAL A 214 2.84 -0.39 -8.72
N LEU A 215 1.83 0.18 -9.38
CA LEU A 215 1.77 1.61 -9.65
C LEU A 215 0.37 2.18 -9.42
N ASP A 216 0.33 3.39 -8.85
CA ASP A 216 -0.84 4.26 -8.75
C ASP A 216 -1.58 4.39 -10.10
N ALA A 217 -2.89 4.20 -10.07
CA ALA A 217 -3.80 4.45 -11.18
C ALA A 217 -5.19 4.85 -10.65
N LEU A 218 -5.31 6.07 -10.13
CA LEU A 218 -6.52 6.54 -9.43
C LEU A 218 -7.81 6.44 -10.25
N ARG A 219 -7.80 6.92 -11.50
CA ARG A 219 -9.02 7.03 -12.34
C ARG A 219 -8.70 7.08 -13.83
N LYS A 220 -9.73 6.95 -14.68
CA LYS A 220 -9.61 7.10 -16.14
C LYS A 220 -9.75 8.57 -16.57
N GLY A 221 -8.99 8.97 -17.59
CA GLY A 221 -9.19 10.20 -18.37
C GLY A 221 -8.89 11.52 -17.65
N LYS A 222 -9.63 11.88 -16.59
CA LYS A 222 -9.48 13.19 -15.94
C LYS A 222 -8.20 13.23 -15.11
N LYS A 223 -7.22 14.03 -15.54
CA LYS A 223 -5.97 14.24 -14.78
C LYS A 223 -6.23 14.60 -13.32
N HIS A 224 -5.46 14.01 -12.41
CA HIS A 224 -5.48 14.35 -11.00
C HIS A 224 -4.19 15.10 -10.61
N LYS A 225 -4.26 15.95 -9.58
CA LYS A 225 -3.10 16.76 -9.18
C LYS A 225 -2.03 15.93 -8.45
N SER A 226 -2.45 14.91 -7.72
CA SER A 226 -1.60 14.13 -6.83
C SER A 226 -1.44 12.65 -7.22
N HIS A 227 -2.15 12.21 -8.26
CA HIS A 227 -2.17 10.80 -8.68
C HIS A 227 -2.12 10.69 -10.20
N PHE A 228 -1.61 9.56 -10.68
CA PHE A 228 -1.70 9.18 -12.09
C PHE A 228 -3.12 8.82 -12.48
N THR A 229 -3.50 9.11 -13.72
CA THR A 229 -4.61 8.40 -14.35
C THR A 229 -4.16 6.99 -14.77
N LEU A 230 -5.12 6.12 -15.07
CA LEU A 230 -4.85 4.79 -15.61
C LEU A 230 -3.98 4.87 -16.88
N GLU A 231 -4.25 5.84 -17.75
CA GLU A 231 -3.51 6.04 -18.99
C GLU A 231 -2.05 6.45 -18.71
N GLU A 232 -1.83 7.41 -17.81
CA GLU A 232 -0.48 7.83 -17.39
C GLU A 232 0.30 6.67 -16.74
N ALA A 233 -0.38 5.85 -15.93
CA ALA A 233 0.21 4.67 -15.29
C ALA A 233 0.61 3.59 -16.32
N ILE A 234 -0.22 3.37 -17.35
CA ILE A 234 0.10 2.47 -18.46
C ILE A 234 1.29 3.01 -19.24
N GLU A 235 1.32 4.30 -19.59
CA GLU A 235 2.46 4.92 -20.29
C GLU A 235 3.77 4.73 -19.53
N LYS A 236 3.78 4.99 -18.22
CA LYS A 236 4.95 4.76 -17.37
C LYS A 236 5.34 3.29 -17.30
N THR A 237 4.37 2.39 -17.28
CA THR A 237 4.63 0.94 -17.33
C THR A 237 5.30 0.53 -18.65
N LEU A 238 4.86 1.07 -19.78
CA LEU A 238 5.45 0.81 -21.10
C LEU A 238 6.88 1.35 -21.22
N GLU A 239 7.17 2.46 -20.54
CA GLU A 239 8.53 3.02 -20.45
C GLU A 239 9.46 2.13 -19.62
N LEU A 240 8.98 1.67 -18.45
CA LEU A 240 9.76 0.87 -17.49
C LEU A 240 9.92 -0.60 -17.89
N LYS A 241 8.99 -1.14 -18.70
CA LYS A 241 8.98 -2.50 -19.24
C LYS A 241 9.17 -3.62 -18.21
N PRO A 242 8.38 -3.66 -17.11
CA PRO A 242 8.40 -4.80 -16.20
C PRO A 242 7.84 -6.05 -16.91
N HIS A 243 8.05 -7.24 -16.34
CA HIS A 243 7.38 -8.46 -16.84
C HIS A 243 5.88 -8.47 -16.49
N LYS A 244 5.56 -7.99 -15.29
CA LYS A 244 4.18 -7.84 -14.80
C LYS A 244 3.99 -6.48 -14.12
N ALA A 245 2.86 -5.85 -14.35
CA ALA A 245 2.42 -4.65 -13.67
C ALA A 245 1.07 -4.87 -13.01
N TYR A 246 0.92 -4.33 -11.81
CA TYR A 246 -0.34 -4.24 -11.09
C TYR A 246 -0.70 -2.77 -10.84
N PHE A 247 -1.94 -2.41 -11.08
CA PHE A 247 -2.42 -1.06 -10.79
C PHE A 247 -3.19 -1.02 -9.47
N THR A 248 -2.96 0.00 -8.66
CA THR A 248 -3.57 0.18 -7.33
C THR A 248 -4.11 1.61 -7.14
N ASP A 249 -4.66 1.90 -5.97
CA ASP A 249 -5.22 3.19 -5.58
C ASP A 249 -6.45 3.63 -6.39
N ALA A 250 -7.15 2.66 -6.99
CA ALA A 250 -8.22 2.93 -7.94
C ALA A 250 -9.53 3.36 -7.25
N CYS A 251 -10.07 4.50 -7.66
CA CYS A 251 -11.37 4.99 -7.20
C CYS A 251 -12.55 4.34 -7.97
N HIS A 252 -13.78 4.77 -7.68
CA HIS A 252 -14.99 4.18 -8.27
C HIS A 252 -15.19 4.47 -9.76
N ASP A 253 -14.35 5.32 -10.37
CA ASP A 253 -14.33 5.55 -11.83
C ASP A 253 -13.74 4.34 -12.60
N ILE A 254 -13.12 3.42 -11.87
CA ILE A 254 -12.52 2.19 -12.40
C ILE A 254 -13.38 1.01 -11.95
N ASP A 255 -14.10 0.40 -12.88
CA ASP A 255 -14.66 -0.94 -12.68
C ASP A 255 -13.57 -2.00 -12.89
N HIS A 256 -13.46 -2.93 -11.94
CA HIS A 256 -12.40 -3.93 -11.92
C HIS A 256 -12.45 -4.89 -13.12
N HIS A 257 -13.65 -5.32 -13.53
CA HIS A 257 -13.81 -6.30 -14.60
C HIS A 257 -13.60 -5.66 -15.96
N GLU A 258 -14.24 -4.51 -16.20
CA GLU A 258 -14.09 -3.78 -17.46
C GLU A 258 -12.64 -3.37 -17.71
N VAL A 259 -11.95 -2.85 -16.69
CA VAL A 259 -10.55 -2.44 -16.83
C VAL A 259 -9.62 -3.64 -17.02
N ASN A 260 -9.84 -4.76 -16.34
CA ASN A 260 -8.98 -5.94 -16.56
C ASN A 260 -9.14 -6.56 -17.95
N GLU A 261 -10.34 -6.54 -18.55
CA GLU A 261 -10.51 -6.94 -19.95
C GLU A 261 -9.75 -6.01 -20.91
N PHE A 262 -9.81 -4.70 -20.67
CA PHE A 262 -9.00 -3.73 -21.42
C PHE A 262 -7.49 -3.98 -21.25
N LEU A 263 -7.02 -4.13 -20.01
CA LEU A 263 -5.60 -4.38 -19.70
C LEU A 263 -5.10 -5.68 -20.29
N LYS A 264 -5.93 -6.72 -20.39
CA LYS A 264 -5.59 -7.97 -21.07
C LYS A 264 -5.29 -7.74 -22.56
N ALA A 265 -6.09 -6.93 -23.25
CA ALA A 265 -5.85 -6.57 -24.64
C ALA A 265 -4.55 -5.74 -24.81
N VAL A 266 -4.29 -4.79 -23.89
CA VAL A 266 -3.02 -4.04 -23.86
C VAL A 266 -1.84 -4.97 -23.60
N SER A 267 -1.99 -5.93 -22.70
CA SER A 267 -0.95 -6.89 -22.33
C SER A 267 -0.50 -7.74 -23.53
N ILE A 268 -1.47 -8.21 -24.34
CA ILE A 268 -1.18 -9.00 -25.54
C ILE A 268 -0.38 -8.17 -26.55
N LYS A 269 -0.75 -6.91 -26.76
CA LYS A 269 -0.09 -6.02 -27.73
C LYS A 269 1.33 -5.62 -27.32
N THR A 270 1.59 -5.54 -26.02
CA THR A 270 2.82 -4.94 -25.47
C THR A 270 3.77 -5.98 -24.90
N ASN A 271 3.32 -7.23 -24.76
CA ASN A 271 4.02 -8.32 -24.10
C ASN A 271 4.41 -8.02 -22.64
N ILE A 272 3.64 -7.15 -21.97
CA ILE A 272 3.77 -6.83 -20.53
C ILE A 272 2.45 -7.23 -19.88
N LYS A 273 2.47 -8.13 -18.89
CA LYS A 273 1.24 -8.53 -18.20
C LYS A 273 0.76 -7.38 -17.31
N MET A 274 -0.41 -6.82 -17.56
CA MET A 274 -1.01 -5.74 -16.77
C MET A 274 -2.33 -6.19 -16.16
N GLU A 275 -2.55 -5.85 -14.90
CA GLU A 275 -3.75 -6.22 -14.16
C GLU A 275 -4.09 -5.14 -13.12
N LEU A 276 -5.38 -4.82 -12.93
CA LEU A 276 -5.82 -4.04 -11.78
C LEU A 276 -5.80 -4.94 -10.54
N ALA A 277 -5.14 -4.51 -9.48
CA ALA A 277 -5.09 -5.25 -8.22
C ALA A 277 -6.45 -5.26 -7.51
N TYR A 278 -6.63 -6.21 -6.59
CA TYR A 278 -7.80 -6.30 -5.72
C TYR A 278 -7.38 -6.74 -4.32
N ASP A 279 -8.15 -6.38 -3.30
CA ASP A 279 -7.90 -6.74 -1.92
C ASP A 279 -7.82 -8.27 -1.76
N GLY A 280 -6.74 -8.75 -1.15
CA GLY A 280 -6.42 -10.17 -0.98
C GLY A 280 -5.68 -10.82 -2.15
N LEU A 281 -5.40 -10.09 -3.25
CA LEU A 281 -4.47 -10.56 -4.28
C LEU A 281 -3.13 -10.94 -3.63
N SER A 282 -2.59 -12.10 -4.00
CA SER A 282 -1.34 -12.61 -3.44
C SER A 282 -0.39 -13.05 -4.54
N ILE A 283 0.89 -12.70 -4.42
CA ILE A 283 1.94 -13.00 -5.39
C ILE A 283 3.23 -13.44 -4.71
N LEU A 284 4.05 -14.22 -5.40
CA LEU A 284 5.39 -14.61 -4.97
C LEU A 284 6.43 -13.83 -5.78
N ILE A 285 7.47 -13.33 -5.10
CA ILE A 285 8.59 -12.60 -5.71
C ILE A 285 9.95 -13.21 -5.36
#